data_AF-A0A821ZC97-F1
#
_entry.id   AF-A0A821ZC97-F1
#
_cell.length_a   1.000
_cell.length_b   1.000
_cell.length_c   1.000
_cell.angle_alpha   90.00
_cell.angle_beta   90.00
_cell.angle_gamma   90.00
#
_symmetry.space_group_name_H-M   'P 1'
#
loop_
_entity.id
_entity.type
_entity.pdbx_description
1 polymer ?
#
loop_
_entity_poly.entity_id
_entity_poly.type
_entity_poly.pdbx_seq_one_letter_code
_entity_poly.pdbx_strand_id
1 'polypeptide(L)'
;LAQRTWKENGLAEQMFEELKLSATPEQKTRLYNSFACGLFKYHHAEKAMLVIDEMKQNSIQLDLTTYNYLLYSASLIRETYEIRWKFTIEYLNEMKQNLIKPNLRTFNAILHTLRRCSLFERGPTLALSVLNEMRQNGIEPSLGTWAHVIMIFYPNDHIGYETQILPQIMDELEKQYELNGKNFEWRDIDDREFFFNAMFKASVNYRDIELVDD
;
A
#
# COMPACT_ATOMS: atom_id res chain seq x y z
N LEU A 1 13.78 14.13 11.51
CA LEU A 1 12.82 14.05 12.64
C LEU A 1 12.71 12.59 13.05
N ALA A 2 12.88 12.24 14.32
CA ALA A 2 12.71 10.87 14.78
C ALA A 2 11.27 10.40 14.48
N GLN A 3 11.15 9.22 13.88
CA GLN A 3 9.85 8.62 13.60
C GLN A 3 9.16 8.30 14.93
N ARG A 4 7.88 8.67 15.07
CA ARG A 4 7.11 8.35 16.28
C ARG A 4 6.88 6.84 16.33
N THR A 5 7.28 6.21 17.43
CA THR A 5 7.10 4.77 17.68
C THR A 5 6.07 4.53 18.77
N TRP A 6 5.52 3.32 18.80
CA TRP A 6 4.57 2.91 19.82
C TRP A 6 5.23 2.85 21.20
N LYS A 7 4.51 3.27 22.25
CA LYS A 7 4.98 3.20 23.64
C LYS A 7 4.38 1.98 24.34
N GLU A 8 5.19 0.95 24.51
CA GLU A 8 4.80 -0.25 25.26
C GLU A 8 4.42 0.07 26.71
N ASN A 9 3.40 -0.62 27.22
CA ASN A 9 2.84 -0.40 28.55
C ASN A 9 2.40 1.06 28.80
N GLY A 10 2.14 1.81 27.73
CA GLY A 10 1.68 3.19 27.79
C GLY A 10 0.17 3.30 28.04
N LEU A 11 -0.30 4.54 28.13
CA LEU A 11 -1.71 4.86 28.38
C LEU A 11 -2.66 4.21 27.35
N ALA A 12 -2.24 4.12 26.08
CA ALA A 12 -3.06 3.50 25.02
C ALA A 12 -3.37 2.02 25.31
N GLU A 13 -2.40 1.27 25.86
CA GLU A 13 -2.58 -0.14 26.21
C GLU A 13 -3.43 -0.30 27.47
N GLN A 14 -3.19 0.54 28.48
CA GLN A 14 -3.99 0.54 29.71
C GLN A 14 -5.47 0.84 29.43
N MET A 15 -5.74 1.86 28.61
CA MET A 15 -7.09 2.19 28.19
C MET A 15 -7.72 1.08 27.35
N PHE A 16 -6.94 0.44 26.49
CA PHE A 16 -7.44 -0.68 25.68
C PHE A 16 -7.93 -1.84 26.56
N GLU A 17 -7.12 -2.27 27.54
CA GLU A 17 -7.50 -3.35 28.46
C GLU A 17 -8.70 -2.97 29.34
N GLU A 18 -8.78 -1.74 29.84
CA GLU A 18 -9.92 -1.26 30.63
C GLU A 18 -11.23 -1.23 29.82
N LEU A 19 -11.18 -0.66 28.61
CA LEU A 19 -12.35 -0.55 27.73
C LEU A 19 -12.79 -1.92 27.20
N LYS A 20 -11.85 -2.85 26.99
CA LYS A 20 -12.13 -4.22 26.52
C LYS A 20 -13.04 -4.98 27.48
N LEU A 21 -12.94 -4.75 28.79
CA LEU A 21 -13.76 -5.40 29.81
C LEU A 21 -15.21 -4.85 29.86
N SER A 22 -15.40 -3.57 29.57
CA SER A 22 -16.68 -2.87 29.71
C SER A 22 -17.43 -2.65 28.40
N ALA A 23 -16.78 -2.83 27.25
CA ALA A 23 -17.35 -2.57 25.93
C ALA A 23 -18.46 -3.55 25.54
N THR A 24 -19.54 -3.00 24.98
CA THR A 24 -20.55 -3.76 24.21
C THR A 24 -19.91 -4.42 22.97
N PRO A 25 -20.53 -5.45 22.38
CA PRO A 25 -20.01 -6.09 21.15
C PRO A 25 -19.67 -5.09 20.03
N GLU A 26 -20.52 -4.10 19.78
CA GLU A 26 -20.31 -3.09 18.74
C GLU A 26 -19.15 -2.15 19.08
N GLN A 27 -18.99 -1.82 20.36
CA GLN A 27 -17.86 -1.03 20.85
C GLN A 27 -16.55 -1.81 20.77
N LYS A 28 -16.57 -3.12 21.05
CA LYS A 28 -15.40 -4.00 20.92
C LYS A 28 -14.85 -3.97 19.51
N THR A 29 -15.68 -4.14 18.49
CA THR A 29 -15.23 -4.06 17.10
C THR A 29 -14.49 -2.76 16.80
N ARG A 30 -15.06 -1.60 17.17
CA ARG A 30 -14.39 -0.30 16.95
C ARG A 30 -13.10 -0.15 17.76
N LEU A 31 -13.10 -0.60 19.02
CA LEU A 31 -11.95 -0.53 19.91
C LEU A 31 -10.76 -1.31 19.36
N TYR A 32 -10.97 -2.58 18.99
CA TYR A 32 -9.92 -3.45 18.46
C TYR A 32 -9.37 -2.95 17.12
N ASN A 33 -10.24 -2.56 16.18
CA ASN A 33 -9.79 -2.00 14.89
C ASN A 33 -8.95 -0.73 15.10
N SER A 34 -9.40 0.17 15.97
CA SER A 34 -8.66 1.41 16.27
C SER A 34 -7.30 1.13 16.92
N PHE A 35 -7.24 0.18 17.84
CA PHE A 35 -6.02 -0.21 18.54
C PHE A 35 -5.02 -0.88 17.59
N ALA A 36 -5.47 -1.84 16.79
CA ALA A 36 -4.64 -2.50 15.76
C ALA A 36 -4.11 -1.50 14.72
N CYS A 37 -4.97 -0.61 14.20
CA CYS A 37 -4.55 0.48 13.30
C CYS A 37 -3.50 1.39 13.94
N GLY A 38 -3.64 1.71 15.23
CA GLY A 38 -2.67 2.46 16.00
C GLY A 38 -1.31 1.77 16.05
N LEU A 39 -1.28 0.48 16.40
CA LEU A 39 -0.07 -0.33 16.45
C LEU A 39 0.64 -0.36 15.09
N PHE A 40 -0.08 -0.61 13.99
CA PHE A 40 0.49 -0.55 12.64
C PHE A 40 1.06 0.83 12.29
N LYS A 41 0.30 1.90 12.57
CA LYS A 41 0.69 3.27 12.28
C LYS A 41 1.96 3.70 12.99
N TYR A 42 2.22 3.16 14.18
CA TYR A 42 3.40 3.47 14.98
C TYR A 42 4.43 2.33 14.98
N HIS A 43 4.47 1.56 13.90
CA HIS A 43 5.52 0.58 13.58
C HIS A 43 5.66 -0.58 14.57
N HIS A 44 4.58 -0.96 15.26
CA HIS A 44 4.54 -2.09 16.18
C HIS A 44 3.70 -3.23 15.61
N ALA A 45 4.09 -3.69 14.42
CA ALA A 45 3.27 -4.56 13.60
C ALA A 45 3.20 -6.00 14.14
N GLU A 46 4.20 -6.48 14.87
CA GLU A 46 4.15 -7.79 15.55
C GLU A 46 3.04 -7.85 16.60
N LYS A 47 2.96 -6.83 17.48
CA LYS A 47 1.87 -6.73 18.46
C LYS A 47 0.52 -6.49 17.79
N ALA A 48 0.49 -5.74 16.69
CA ALA A 48 -0.72 -5.60 15.89
C ALA A 48 -1.23 -6.97 15.41
N MET A 49 -0.34 -7.85 14.93
CA MET A 49 -0.72 -9.21 14.51
C MET A 49 -1.29 -10.04 15.66
N LEU A 50 -0.75 -9.94 16.87
CA LEU A 50 -1.34 -10.61 18.05
C LEU A 50 -2.77 -10.13 18.33
N VAL A 51 -3.03 -8.83 18.18
CA VAL A 51 -4.39 -8.27 18.32
C VAL A 51 -5.31 -8.78 17.21
N ILE A 52 -4.82 -8.89 15.97
CA ILE A 52 -5.60 -9.47 14.86
C ILE A 52 -5.94 -10.95 15.12
N ASP A 53 -4.99 -11.73 15.63
CA ASP A 53 -5.23 -13.13 15.98
C ASP A 53 -6.27 -13.25 17.10
N GLU A 54 -6.20 -12.37 18.11
CA GLU A 54 -7.21 -12.29 19.16
C GLU A 54 -8.60 -11.93 18.59
N MET A 55 -8.67 -10.96 17.66
CA MET A 55 -9.91 -10.60 16.98
C MET A 55 -10.52 -11.80 16.26
N LYS A 56 -9.71 -12.56 15.50
CA LYS A 56 -10.14 -13.76 14.78
C LYS A 56 -10.67 -14.84 15.73
N GLN A 57 -9.97 -15.10 16.83
CA GLN A 57 -10.40 -16.07 17.84
C GLN A 57 -11.73 -15.69 18.50
N ASN A 58 -11.99 -14.40 18.67
CA ASN A 58 -13.20 -13.88 19.29
C ASN A 58 -14.28 -13.48 18.28
N SER A 59 -14.13 -13.83 17.00
CA SER A 59 -15.07 -13.45 15.91
C SER A 59 -15.33 -11.94 15.81
N ILE A 60 -14.34 -11.11 16.17
CA ILE A 60 -14.40 -9.66 16.04
C ILE A 60 -14.01 -9.29 14.60
N GLN A 61 -14.89 -8.58 13.92
CA GLN A 61 -14.69 -8.25 12.50
C GLN A 61 -13.62 -7.18 12.30
N LEU A 62 -12.75 -7.40 11.33
CA LEU A 62 -11.83 -6.39 10.83
C LEU A 62 -12.58 -5.43 9.89
N ASP A 63 -12.23 -4.14 9.93
CA ASP A 63 -12.72 -3.16 8.98
C ASP A 63 -11.73 -2.89 7.84
N LEU A 64 -12.20 -2.18 6.81
CA LEU A 64 -11.41 -1.80 5.63
C LEU A 64 -10.10 -1.09 5.99
N THR A 65 -10.10 -0.24 7.02
CA THR A 65 -8.90 0.49 7.44
C THR A 65 -7.86 -0.45 8.01
N THR A 66 -8.29 -1.40 8.85
CA THR A 66 -7.42 -2.43 9.42
C THR A 66 -6.84 -3.33 8.34
N TYR A 67 -7.64 -3.77 7.35
CA TYR A 67 -7.11 -4.52 6.20
C TYR A 67 -6.08 -3.72 5.39
N ASN A 68 -6.32 -2.43 5.15
CA ASN A 68 -5.36 -1.59 4.44
C ASN A 68 -4.03 -1.48 5.19
N TYR A 69 -4.05 -1.36 6.51
CA TYR A 69 -2.83 -1.39 7.33
C TYR A 69 -2.14 -2.75 7.31
N LEU A 70 -2.88 -3.86 7.38
CA LEU A 70 -2.33 -5.22 7.26
C LEU A 70 -1.58 -5.40 5.93
N LEU A 71 -2.24 -5.10 4.81
CA LEU A 71 -1.66 -5.22 3.48
C LEU A 71 -0.43 -4.32 3.30
N TYR A 72 -0.47 -3.09 3.81
CA TYR A 72 0.66 -2.15 3.74
C TYR A 72 1.84 -2.64 4.58
N SER A 73 1.55 -3.15 5.78
CA SER A 73 2.54 -3.62 6.73
C SER A 73 3.19 -4.94 6.34
N ALA A 74 2.64 -5.69 5.37
CA ALA A 74 3.18 -6.98 4.93
C ALA A 74 4.70 -6.93 4.66
N SER A 75 5.18 -5.84 4.06
CA SER A 75 6.60 -5.59 3.81
C SER A 75 7.48 -5.41 5.06
N LEU A 76 6.88 -5.10 6.21
CA LEU A 76 7.52 -4.92 7.52
C LEU A 76 7.49 -6.21 8.36
N ILE A 77 6.48 -7.05 8.18
CA ILE A 77 6.24 -8.22 9.05
C ILE A 77 6.62 -9.57 8.43
N ARG A 78 7.00 -9.61 7.15
CA ARG A 78 7.38 -10.84 6.45
C ARG A 78 8.71 -10.68 5.73
N GLU A 79 9.53 -11.72 5.82
CA GLU A 79 10.93 -11.67 5.38
C GLU A 79 11.08 -11.82 3.86
N THR A 80 10.44 -12.84 3.27
CA THR A 80 10.58 -13.15 1.83
C THR A 80 9.43 -12.63 1.00
N TYR A 81 9.66 -12.50 -0.32
CA TYR A 81 8.63 -12.04 -1.25
C TYR A 81 7.45 -13.02 -1.30
N GLU A 82 7.71 -14.33 -1.30
CA GLU A 82 6.69 -15.38 -1.40
C GLU A 82 5.73 -15.27 -0.23
N ILE A 83 6.28 -15.05 0.96
CA ILE A 83 5.51 -14.97 2.18
C ILE A 83 4.69 -13.67 2.20
N ARG A 84 5.26 -12.54 1.75
CA ARG A 84 4.53 -11.26 1.60
C ARG A 84 3.39 -11.36 0.61
N TRP A 85 3.61 -12.00 -0.54
CA TRP A 85 2.59 -12.16 -1.56
C TRP A 85 1.49 -13.13 -1.11
N LYS A 86 1.86 -14.27 -0.52
CA LYS A 86 0.90 -15.21 0.05
C LYS A 86 0.03 -14.53 1.12
N PHE A 87 0.64 -13.75 2.01
CA PHE A 87 -0.06 -12.94 3.01
C PHE A 87 -1.04 -11.96 2.34
N THR A 88 -0.61 -11.27 1.29
CA THR A 88 -1.47 -10.34 0.53
C THR A 88 -2.70 -11.04 -0.05
N ILE A 89 -2.50 -12.18 -0.71
CA ILE A 89 -3.58 -12.98 -1.30
C ILE A 89 -4.53 -13.54 -0.24
N GLU A 90 -3.99 -13.98 0.90
CA GLU A 90 -4.78 -14.48 2.04
C GLU A 90 -5.75 -13.40 2.54
N TYR A 91 -5.25 -12.20 2.83
CA TYR A 91 -6.08 -11.10 3.35
C TYR A 91 -7.05 -10.53 2.30
N LEU A 92 -6.70 -10.55 1.00
CA LEU A 92 -7.65 -10.20 -0.07
C LEU A 92 -8.81 -11.19 -0.16
N ASN A 93 -8.52 -12.48 -0.05
CA ASN A 93 -9.56 -13.51 -0.02
C ASN A 93 -10.44 -13.38 1.23
N GLU A 94 -9.84 -13.07 2.38
CA GLU A 94 -10.58 -12.82 3.62
C GLU A 94 -11.50 -11.59 3.50
N MET A 95 -11.02 -10.47 2.94
CA MET A 95 -11.86 -9.30 2.65
C MET A 95 -13.07 -9.67 1.78
N LYS A 96 -12.84 -10.46 0.73
CA LYS A 96 -13.91 -10.94 -0.17
C LYS A 96 -14.93 -11.80 0.58
N GLN A 97 -14.48 -12.73 1.42
CA GLN A 97 -15.36 -13.58 2.24
C GLN A 97 -16.19 -12.74 3.22
N ASN A 98 -15.60 -11.69 3.78
CA ASN A 98 -16.25 -10.76 4.69
C ASN A 98 -17.05 -9.64 3.98
N LEU A 99 -17.18 -9.71 2.65
CA LEU A 99 -17.91 -8.74 1.82
C LEU A 99 -17.38 -7.29 1.93
N ILE A 100 -16.09 -7.13 2.25
CA ILE A 100 -15.42 -5.84 2.34
C ILE A 100 -14.84 -5.49 0.98
N LYS A 101 -15.32 -4.39 0.40
CA LYS A 101 -14.86 -3.92 -0.91
C LYS A 101 -13.49 -3.22 -0.78
N PRO A 102 -12.52 -3.56 -1.63
CA PRO A 102 -11.25 -2.84 -1.69
C PRO A 102 -11.47 -1.39 -2.14
N ASN A 103 -10.55 -0.50 -1.78
CA ASN A 103 -10.51 0.88 -2.27
C ASN A 103 -9.11 1.25 -2.80
N LEU A 104 -8.95 2.50 -3.23
CA LEU A 104 -7.66 3.03 -3.70
C LEU A 104 -6.50 2.71 -2.73
N ARG A 105 -6.71 2.90 -1.42
CA ARG A 105 -5.70 2.60 -0.40
C ARG A 105 -5.39 1.11 -0.30
N THR A 106 -6.37 0.23 -0.51
CA THR A 106 -6.14 -1.23 -0.55
C THR A 106 -5.17 -1.58 -1.67
N PHE A 107 -5.42 -1.08 -2.88
CA PHE A 107 -4.57 -1.37 -4.03
C PHE A 107 -3.20 -0.70 -3.94
N ASN A 108 -3.13 0.54 -3.44
CA ASN A 108 -1.85 1.20 -3.17
C ASN A 108 -1.05 0.44 -2.10
N ALA A 109 -1.68 -0.11 -1.07
CA ALA A 109 -1.01 -0.96 -0.08
C ALA A 109 -0.40 -2.23 -0.69
N ILE A 110 -1.08 -2.86 -1.65
CA ILE A 110 -0.58 -4.02 -2.39
C ILE A 110 0.63 -3.63 -3.25
N LEU A 111 0.51 -2.56 -4.03
CA LEU A 111 1.60 -2.05 -4.86
C LEU A 111 2.81 -1.60 -4.02
N HIS A 112 2.56 -1.01 -2.86
CA HIS A 112 3.59 -0.68 -1.88
C HIS A 112 4.36 -1.93 -1.43
N THR A 113 3.65 -3.03 -1.14
CA THR A 113 4.27 -4.30 -0.79
C THR A 113 5.05 -4.88 -1.98
N LEU A 114 4.51 -4.82 -3.20
CA LEU A 114 5.18 -5.29 -4.41
C LEU A 114 6.47 -4.51 -4.72
N ARG A 115 6.49 -3.17 -4.58
CA ARG A 115 7.71 -2.39 -4.83
C ARG A 115 8.84 -2.69 -3.86
N ARG A 116 8.52 -3.13 -2.63
CA ARG A 116 9.53 -3.58 -1.66
C ARG A 116 10.00 -5.01 -1.90
N CYS A 117 9.49 -5.64 -2.96
CA CYS A 117 9.87 -6.94 -3.47
C CYS A 117 10.47 -6.82 -4.90
N SER A 118 11.04 -5.66 -5.26
CA SER A 118 11.46 -5.30 -6.63
C SER A 118 12.53 -6.19 -7.27
N LEU A 119 13.13 -7.12 -6.52
CA LEU A 119 14.01 -8.17 -7.06
C LEU A 119 13.24 -9.37 -7.64
N PHE A 120 11.91 -9.35 -7.57
CA PHE A 120 11.07 -10.40 -8.10
C PHE A 120 10.73 -10.12 -9.57
N GLU A 121 11.20 -10.96 -10.49
CA GLU A 121 10.97 -10.84 -11.94
C GLU A 121 9.48 -10.68 -12.31
N ARG A 122 8.56 -11.24 -11.52
CA ARG A 122 7.12 -11.12 -11.78
C ARG A 122 6.48 -9.85 -11.21
N GLY A 123 7.24 -8.99 -10.51
CA GLY A 123 6.77 -7.73 -9.93
C GLY A 123 6.02 -6.87 -10.94
N PRO A 124 6.60 -6.53 -12.11
CA PRO A 124 5.92 -5.77 -13.16
C PRO A 124 4.60 -6.41 -13.61
N THR A 125 4.58 -7.72 -13.89
CA THR A 125 3.38 -8.45 -14.30
C THR A 125 2.29 -8.40 -13.23
N LEU A 126 2.65 -8.57 -11.95
CA LEU A 126 1.71 -8.48 -10.84
C LEU A 126 1.18 -7.05 -10.66
N ALA A 127 2.02 -6.03 -10.83
CA ALA A 127 1.59 -4.64 -10.77
C ALA A 127 0.54 -4.32 -11.86
N LEU A 128 0.76 -4.80 -13.09
CA LEU A 128 -0.22 -4.68 -14.17
C LEU A 128 -1.53 -5.43 -13.86
N SER A 129 -1.45 -6.61 -13.25
CA SER A 129 -2.64 -7.35 -12.79
C SER A 129 -3.42 -6.56 -11.73
N VAL A 130 -2.73 -5.93 -10.79
CA VAL A 130 -3.34 -5.09 -9.76
C VAL A 130 -4.02 -3.87 -10.39
N LEU A 131 -3.38 -3.18 -11.33
CA LEU A 131 -4.00 -2.06 -12.06
C LEU A 131 -5.24 -2.49 -12.84
N ASN A 132 -5.21 -3.68 -13.45
CA ASN A 132 -6.39 -4.21 -14.13
C ASN A 132 -7.53 -4.51 -13.14
N GLU A 133 -7.23 -5.09 -11.99
CA GLU A 133 -8.23 -5.33 -10.94
C GLU A 133 -8.81 -4.03 -10.36
N MET A 134 -7.99 -2.98 -10.18
CA MET A 134 -8.46 -1.64 -9.81
C MET A 134 -9.53 -1.14 -10.80
N ARG A 135 -9.24 -1.18 -12.11
CA ARG A 135 -10.17 -0.76 -13.15
C ARG A 135 -11.45 -1.58 -13.18
N GLN A 136 -11.35 -2.90 -12.99
CA GLN A 136 -12.51 -3.79 -12.89
C GLN A 136 -13.41 -3.46 -11.69
N ASN A 137 -12.85 -2.90 -10.62
CA ASN A 137 -13.58 -2.42 -9.46
C ASN A 137 -14.03 -0.95 -9.59
N GLY A 138 -13.81 -0.30 -10.75
CA GLY A 138 -14.12 1.12 -10.97
C GLY A 138 -13.28 2.07 -10.13
N ILE A 139 -12.06 1.67 -9.75
CA ILE A 139 -11.13 2.46 -8.95
C ILE A 139 -10.02 2.96 -9.86
N GLU A 140 -9.96 4.27 -10.05
CA GLU A 140 -8.96 4.91 -10.89
C GLU A 140 -7.60 5.04 -10.16
N PRO A 141 -6.47 4.67 -10.80
CA PRO A 141 -5.12 4.91 -10.28
C PRO A 141 -4.89 6.37 -9.88
N SER A 142 -4.20 6.62 -8.77
CA SER A 142 -3.73 7.95 -8.36
C SER A 142 -2.25 8.16 -8.71
N LEU A 143 -1.73 9.37 -8.49
CA LEU A 143 -0.30 9.65 -8.66
C LEU A 143 0.55 8.71 -7.79
N GLY A 144 0.10 8.39 -6.57
CA GLY A 144 0.73 7.44 -5.66
C GLY A 144 0.69 6.01 -6.19
N THR A 145 -0.40 5.61 -6.83
CA THR A 145 -0.47 4.33 -7.55
C THR A 145 0.64 4.25 -8.60
N TRP A 146 0.77 5.28 -9.44
CA TRP A 146 1.80 5.33 -10.47
C TRP A 146 3.22 5.44 -9.89
N ALA A 147 3.39 6.14 -8.77
CA ALA A 147 4.66 6.21 -8.06
C ALA A 147 5.14 4.81 -7.63
N HIS A 148 4.24 3.95 -7.15
CA HIS A 148 4.58 2.56 -6.84
C HIS A 148 4.91 1.76 -8.10
N VAL A 149 4.13 1.89 -9.17
CA VAL A 149 4.35 1.17 -10.44
C VAL A 149 5.72 1.52 -11.03
N ILE A 150 6.09 2.80 -11.06
CA ILE A 150 7.43 3.25 -11.49
C ILE A 150 8.52 2.56 -10.67
N MET A 151 8.37 2.50 -9.35
CA MET A 151 9.36 1.87 -8.47
C MET A 151 9.43 0.34 -8.63
N ILE A 152 8.37 -0.31 -9.11
CA ILE A 152 8.35 -1.75 -9.42
C ILE A 152 9.06 -2.01 -10.75
N PHE A 153 8.80 -1.20 -11.78
CA PHE A 153 9.39 -1.37 -13.10
C PHE A 153 10.85 -0.89 -13.18
N TYR A 154 11.23 0.08 -12.35
CA TYR A 154 12.60 0.56 -12.22
C TYR A 154 13.08 0.40 -10.77
N PRO A 155 13.42 -0.81 -10.32
CA PRO A 155 14.01 -1.05 -9.00
C PRO A 155 15.24 -0.15 -8.77
N ASN A 156 15.53 0.24 -7.53
CA ASN A 156 16.72 1.08 -7.25
C ASN A 156 18.04 0.39 -7.55
N ASP A 157 18.09 -0.94 -7.43
CA ASP A 157 19.31 -1.74 -7.58
C ASP A 157 19.57 -2.16 -9.04
N HIS A 158 18.67 -1.78 -9.97
CA HIS A 158 18.75 -2.13 -11.39
C HIS A 158 18.60 -0.88 -12.26
N ILE A 159 19.71 -0.43 -12.85
CA ILE A 159 19.77 0.71 -13.77
C ILE A 159 19.79 0.18 -15.21
N GLY A 160 19.07 0.84 -16.13
CA GLY A 160 19.16 0.55 -17.57
C GLY A 160 18.20 -0.53 -18.07
N TYR A 161 17.13 -0.83 -17.32
CA TYR A 161 16.03 -1.64 -17.86
C TYR A 161 15.19 -0.77 -18.79
N GLU A 162 15.23 -1.08 -20.10
CA GLU A 162 14.36 -0.43 -21.06
C GLU A 162 12.92 -0.92 -20.89
N THR A 163 12.04 0.02 -20.56
CA THR A 163 10.61 -0.23 -20.51
C THR A 163 9.86 1.01 -20.97
N GLN A 164 8.69 0.78 -21.57
CA GLN A 164 7.80 1.82 -22.08
C GLN A 164 6.82 2.33 -21.03
N ILE A 165 6.96 1.89 -19.77
CA ILE A 165 5.98 2.18 -18.72
C ILE A 165 5.91 3.67 -18.38
N LEU A 166 7.03 4.41 -18.36
CA LEU A 166 7.02 5.84 -18.04
C LEU A 166 6.25 6.64 -19.10
N PRO A 167 6.54 6.52 -20.42
CA PRO A 167 5.72 7.12 -21.47
C PRO A 167 4.24 6.75 -21.35
N GLN A 168 3.92 5.46 -21.17
CA GLN A 168 2.52 5.00 -21.01
C GLN A 168 1.81 5.64 -19.81
N ILE A 169 2.50 5.81 -18.70
CA ILE A 169 1.97 6.49 -17.51
C ILE A 169 1.71 7.97 -17.82
N MET A 170 2.63 8.63 -18.52
CA MET A 170 2.47 10.05 -18.88
C MET A 170 1.27 10.24 -19.81
N ASP A 171 1.11 9.39 -20.83
CA ASP A 171 -0.03 9.43 -21.76
C ASP A 171 -1.37 9.22 -21.02
N GLU A 172 -1.42 8.26 -20.09
CA GLU A 172 -2.61 7.98 -19.29
C GLU A 172 -2.95 9.15 -18.35
N LEU A 173 -1.94 9.75 -17.71
CA LEU A 173 -2.13 10.91 -16.83
C LEU A 173 -2.58 12.14 -17.60
N GLU A 174 -2.03 12.40 -18.78
CA GLU A 174 -2.47 13.50 -19.64
C GLU A 174 -3.93 13.34 -20.04
N LYS A 175 -4.31 12.13 -20.46
CA LYS A 175 -5.71 11.80 -20.76
C LYS A 175 -6.63 12.02 -19.55
N GLN A 176 -6.23 11.57 -18.36
CA GLN A 176 -7.00 11.78 -17.13
C GLN A 176 -7.10 13.25 -16.75
N TYR A 177 -6.02 14.02 -16.93
CA TYR A 177 -6.00 15.45 -16.67
C TYR A 177 -7.02 16.20 -17.53
N GLU A 178 -7.05 15.91 -18.83
CA GLU A 178 -8.01 16.51 -19.77
C GLU A 178 -9.46 16.09 -19.43
N LEU A 179 -9.69 14.80 -19.13
CA LEU A 179 -11.02 14.30 -18.75
C LEU A 179 -11.55 14.94 -17.45
N ASN A 180 -10.67 15.26 -16.50
CA ASN A 180 -11.02 15.86 -15.22
C ASN A 180 -11.12 17.40 -15.27
N GLY A 181 -11.22 17.99 -16.47
CA GLY A 181 -11.33 19.43 -16.62
C GLY A 181 -10.08 20.16 -16.18
N LYS A 182 -8.90 19.57 -16.42
CA LYS A 182 -7.58 20.13 -16.12
C LYS A 182 -7.33 20.33 -14.62
N ASN A 183 -7.82 19.39 -13.82
CA ASN A 183 -7.65 19.37 -12.37
C ASN A 183 -7.13 18.01 -11.88
N PHE A 184 -6.18 18.04 -10.95
CA PHE A 184 -5.73 16.87 -10.20
C PHE A 184 -6.11 17.02 -8.74
N GLU A 185 -6.74 15.97 -8.20
CA GLU A 185 -7.03 15.87 -6.79
C GLU A 185 -5.98 15.01 -6.08
N TRP A 186 -5.55 15.47 -4.92
CA TRP A 186 -4.77 14.68 -3.98
C TRP A 186 -5.67 13.60 -3.36
N ARG A 187 -5.47 12.35 -3.77
CA ARG A 187 -6.31 11.20 -3.39
C ARG A 187 -5.59 10.22 -2.46
N ASP A 188 -4.27 10.18 -2.50
CA ASP A 188 -3.44 9.34 -1.64
C ASP A 188 -2.26 10.13 -1.05
N ILE A 189 -1.77 9.70 0.12
CA ILE A 189 -0.61 10.34 0.76
C ILE A 189 0.67 10.18 -0.07
N ASP A 190 0.77 9.09 -0.82
CA ASP A 190 1.92 8.77 -1.66
C ASP A 190 1.88 9.50 -3.02
N ASP A 191 0.81 10.25 -3.33
CA ASP A 191 0.73 11.10 -4.54
C ASP A 191 1.92 12.08 -4.63
N ARG A 192 2.44 12.53 -3.48
CA ARG A 192 3.58 13.45 -3.40
C ARG A 192 4.89 12.86 -3.94
N GLU A 193 4.99 11.53 -3.96
CA GLU A 193 6.21 10.82 -4.34
C GLU A 193 6.32 10.68 -5.87
N PHE A 194 5.23 10.90 -6.61
CA PHE A 194 5.15 10.62 -8.04
C PHE A 194 6.18 11.40 -8.86
N PHE A 195 6.14 12.74 -8.82
CA PHE A 195 7.00 13.56 -9.67
C PHE A 195 8.47 13.35 -9.38
N PHE A 196 8.83 13.22 -8.10
CA PHE A 196 10.20 12.91 -7.71
C PHE A 196 10.65 11.56 -8.30
N ASN A 197 9.87 10.50 -8.12
CA ASN A 197 10.22 9.17 -8.63
C ASN A 197 10.27 9.15 -10.17
N ALA A 198 9.30 9.76 -10.84
CA ALA A 198 9.22 9.82 -12.29
C ALA A 198 10.44 10.57 -12.88
N MET A 199 10.74 11.78 -12.40
CA MET A 199 11.88 12.57 -12.88
C MET A 199 13.21 11.88 -12.59
N PHE A 200 13.38 11.35 -11.37
CA PHE A 200 14.60 10.63 -11.00
C PHE A 200 14.83 9.43 -11.91
N LYS A 201 13.81 8.57 -12.09
CA LYS A 201 13.93 7.40 -12.96
C LYS A 201 14.10 7.76 -14.43
N ALA A 202 13.45 8.82 -14.91
CA ALA A 202 13.66 9.29 -16.27
C ALA A 202 15.11 9.74 -16.50
N SER A 203 15.67 10.54 -15.58
CA SER A 203 17.05 11.05 -15.69
C SER A 203 18.12 9.96 -15.70
N VAL A 204 17.83 8.80 -15.09
CA VAL A 204 18.75 7.67 -14.98
C VAL A 204 18.60 6.70 -16.16
N ASN A 205 17.38 6.50 -16.68
CA ASN A 205 17.10 5.47 -17.69
C ASN A 205 16.94 6.02 -19.12
N TYR A 206 16.65 7.31 -19.31
CA TYR A 206 16.56 7.97 -20.61
C TYR A 206 17.72 8.94 -20.85
N ARG A 207 18.91 8.69 -20.27
CA ARG A 207 20.06 9.56 -20.53
C ARG A 207 20.22 9.75 -22.03
N ASP A 208 20.07 10.99 -22.48
CA ASP A 208 20.24 11.43 -23.85
C ASP A 208 21.52 10.84 -24.44
N ILE A 209 21.35 9.84 -25.31
CA ILE A 209 22.41 9.40 -26.23
C ILE A 209 22.60 10.45 -27.35
N GLU A 210 21.72 11.45 -27.45
CA GLU A 210 21.67 12.42 -28.55
C GLU A 210 22.19 13.83 -28.21
N LEU A 211 22.70 14.11 -27.00
CA LEU A 211 23.24 15.45 -26.65
C LEU A 211 24.77 15.49 -26.46
N VAL A 212 25.50 14.47 -26.90
CA VAL A 212 26.98 14.44 -26.83
C VAL A 212 27.63 14.67 -28.20
N ASP A 213 26.87 14.62 -29.29
CA ASP A 213 27.36 14.85 -30.65
C ASP A 213 26.65 16.05 -31.29
N ASP A 214 26.99 17.28 -30.86
CA ASP A 214 26.83 18.53 -31.63
C ASP A 214 27.90 19.57 -31.22
#